data_AF-A0A3D9C777-F1
#
_entry.id   AF-A0A3D9C777-F1
#
_cell.length_a   1.000
_cell.length_b   1.000
_cell.length_c   1.000
_cell.angle_alpha   90.00
_cell.angle_beta   90.00
_cell.angle_gamma   90.00
#
_symmetry.space_group_name_H-M   'P 1'
#
loop_
_entity.id
_entity.type
_entity.pdbx_description
1 polymer ?
#
loop_
_entity_poly.entity_id
_entity_poly.type
_entity_poly.pdbx_seq_one_letter_code
_entity_poly.pdbx_strand_id
1 'polypeptide(L)'
;MKKTILLSAMFLGTIAFAQQTPVLGGDKDAHGCIGSAGYTYSQIKKNCIRTFEEKIKLKEVATKGDYIAAVIFSKDMKKAEIFVKDVEQGSIILNRTGKAKAWKKDGYVLTPYKKSGYQLKKDNVVIYQ
;
A
#
# COMPACT_ATOMS: atom_id res chain seq x y z
N MET A 1 68.65 21.28 10.14
CA MET A 1 68.17 21.35 11.53
C MET A 1 67.88 22.81 11.87
N LYS A 2 66.60 23.20 12.01
CA LYS A 2 66.15 24.37 12.77
C LYS A 2 64.67 24.13 13.09
N LYS A 3 64.41 23.93 14.38
CA LYS A 3 63.10 23.70 14.97
C LYS A 3 62.40 25.04 15.09
N THR A 4 61.12 25.12 14.76
CA THR A 4 60.24 26.17 15.27
C THR A 4 58.99 25.50 15.83
N ILE A 5 58.73 25.82 17.08
CA ILE A 5 57.75 25.23 17.98
C ILE A 5 56.69 26.31 18.27
N LEU A 6 55.43 25.86 18.42
CA LEU A 6 54.26 26.49 19.06
C LEU A 6 53.59 27.69 18.35
N LEU A 7 52.27 27.58 18.09
CA LEU A 7 51.26 28.07 19.03
C LEU A 7 49.86 27.47 18.74
N SER A 8 49.18 27.16 19.84
CA SER A 8 47.78 26.78 20.04
C SER A 8 46.75 27.53 19.19
N ALA A 9 45.77 26.79 18.66
CA ALA A 9 44.38 27.18 18.70
C ALA A 9 43.50 25.92 18.82
N MET A 10 43.13 25.57 20.06
CA MET A 10 42.02 24.67 20.32
C MET A 10 40.75 25.32 19.75
N PHE A 11 40.28 24.85 18.59
CA PHE A 11 38.95 25.17 18.10
C PHE A 11 37.96 24.39 18.97
N LEU A 12 37.54 25.04 20.07
CA LEU A 12 36.44 24.60 20.91
C LEU A 12 35.20 24.45 20.03
N GLY A 13 34.73 23.21 19.97
CA GLY A 13 33.62 22.80 19.14
C GLY A 13 32.34 23.55 19.47
N THR A 14 31.65 23.93 18.41
CA THR A 14 30.20 24.06 18.41
C THR A 14 29.68 22.99 17.46
N ILE A 15 29.57 21.75 17.94
CA ILE A 15 28.66 20.80 17.29
C ILE A 15 27.26 21.30 17.64
N ALA A 16 26.76 22.24 16.84
CA ALA A 16 25.35 22.56 16.81
C ALA A 16 24.64 21.28 16.37
N PHE A 17 24.09 20.53 17.32
CA PHE A 17 23.09 19.51 17.05
C PHE A 17 21.88 20.24 16.45
N ALA A 18 21.91 20.42 15.12
CA ALA A 18 20.74 20.84 14.37
C ALA A 18 19.70 19.75 14.57
N GLN A 19 18.71 20.03 15.44
CA GLN A 19 17.58 19.14 15.65
C GLN A 19 16.75 19.20 14.36
N GLN A 20 17.03 18.28 13.44
CA GLN A 20 16.25 18.11 12.21
C GLN A 20 14.82 17.81 12.63
N THR A 21 13.93 18.79 12.44
CA THR A 21 12.50 18.54 12.54
C THR A 21 12.14 17.53 11.45
N PRO A 22 11.50 16.40 11.78
CA PRO A 22 11.11 15.44 10.76
C PRO A 22 10.16 16.13 9.79
N VAL A 23 10.50 16.09 8.50
CA VAL A 23 9.63 16.62 7.44
C VAL A 23 8.40 15.73 7.37
N LEU A 24 7.28 16.23 7.90
CA LEU A 24 6.00 15.53 7.82
C LEU A 24 5.55 15.46 6.35
N GLY A 25 5.22 14.27 5.87
CA GLY A 25 4.80 14.05 4.48
C GLY A 25 5.92 14.18 3.45
N GLY A 26 7.18 13.99 3.86
CA GLY A 26 8.33 13.90 2.95
C GLY A 26 8.38 12.61 2.12
N ASP A 27 7.48 11.66 2.39
CA ASP A 27 7.37 10.34 1.78
C ASP A 27 6.21 10.22 0.78
N LYS A 28 5.80 11.35 0.17
CA LYS A 28 4.80 11.35 -0.90
C LYS A 28 5.29 10.55 -2.10
N ASP A 29 4.47 9.62 -2.60
CA ASP A 29 4.71 8.92 -3.86
C ASP A 29 4.44 9.82 -5.09
N ALA A 30 4.58 9.26 -6.29
CA ALA A 30 4.33 9.97 -7.56
C ALA A 30 2.88 10.45 -7.73
N HIS A 31 1.94 9.92 -6.95
CA HIS A 31 0.54 10.34 -6.90
C HIS A 31 0.24 11.31 -5.74
N GLY A 32 1.26 11.66 -4.93
CA GLY A 32 1.12 12.50 -3.75
C GLY A 32 0.58 11.77 -2.52
N CYS A 33 0.53 10.43 -2.54
CA CYS A 33 0.06 9.65 -1.40
C CYS A 33 1.16 9.50 -0.35
N ILE A 34 0.80 9.76 0.91
CA ILE A 34 1.70 9.69 2.06
C ILE A 34 1.65 8.27 2.63
N GLY A 35 2.60 7.43 2.23
CA GLY A 35 2.63 6.01 2.59
C GLY A 35 2.75 5.75 4.09
N SER A 36 3.54 6.56 4.80
CA SER A 36 3.70 6.53 6.27
C SER A 36 2.40 6.83 7.02
N ALA A 37 1.49 7.58 6.39
CA ALA A 37 0.15 7.80 6.88
C ALA A 37 -0.82 6.68 6.43
N GLY A 38 -0.35 5.60 5.79
CA GLY A 38 -1.17 4.49 5.32
C GLY A 38 -1.96 4.79 4.05
N TYR A 39 -1.64 5.87 3.33
CA TYR A 39 -2.27 6.17 2.06
C TYR A 39 -1.65 5.39 0.91
N THR A 40 -2.50 4.92 0.00
CA THR A 40 -2.11 4.31 -1.29
C THR A 40 -3.02 4.83 -2.39
N TYR A 41 -2.53 4.91 -3.62
CA TYR A 41 -3.31 5.42 -4.74
C TYR A 41 -4.30 4.39 -5.27
N SER A 42 -5.59 4.75 -5.34
CA SER A 42 -6.60 3.96 -6.02
C SER A 42 -6.76 4.41 -7.47
N GLN A 43 -6.56 3.47 -8.40
CA GLN A 43 -6.77 3.70 -9.82
C GLN A 43 -8.25 3.87 -10.17
N ILE A 44 -9.17 3.26 -9.42
CA ILE A 44 -10.62 3.39 -9.64
C ILE A 44 -11.15 4.71 -9.07
N LYS A 45 -10.77 5.07 -7.84
CA LYS A 45 -11.24 6.32 -7.21
C LYS A 45 -10.46 7.55 -7.64
N LYS A 46 -9.26 7.38 -8.23
CA LYS A 46 -8.36 8.47 -8.64
C LYS A 46 -7.93 9.36 -7.48
N ASN A 47 -7.75 8.78 -6.31
CA ASN A 47 -7.32 9.47 -5.10
C ASN A 47 -6.48 8.55 -4.19
N CYS A 48 -5.83 9.17 -3.21
CA CYS A 48 -5.16 8.45 -2.13
C CYS A 48 -6.20 7.98 -1.11
N ILE A 49 -6.14 6.69 -0.77
CA ILE A 49 -7.06 6.03 0.17
C ILE A 49 -6.30 5.27 1.24
N ARG A 50 -7.02 4.94 2.31
CA ARG A 50 -6.57 3.98 3.32
C ARG A 50 -7.36 2.70 3.16
N THR A 51 -6.69 1.61 2.81
CA THR A 51 -7.33 0.31 2.55
C THR A 51 -8.16 -0.20 3.74
N PHE A 52 -7.76 0.12 4.97
CA PHE A 52 -8.48 -0.26 6.19
C PHE A 52 -9.81 0.51 6.39
N GLU A 53 -9.98 1.67 5.76
CA GLU A 53 -11.20 2.48 5.77
C GLU A 53 -12.21 2.03 4.70
N GLU A 54 -11.80 1.17 3.77
CA GLU A 54 -12.68 0.69 2.69
C GLU A 54 -13.78 -0.25 3.20
N LYS A 55 -14.91 -0.23 2.49
CA LYS A 55 -16.13 -0.96 2.90
C LYS A 55 -15.99 -2.46 2.76
N ILE A 56 -15.34 -2.92 1.68
CA ILE A 56 -15.20 -4.35 1.39
C ILE A 56 -13.79 -4.75 1.77
N LYS A 57 -13.71 -5.50 2.87
CA LYS A 57 -12.48 -6.05 3.42
C LYS A 57 -12.58 -7.56 3.49
N LEU A 58 -11.56 -8.25 3.00
CA LEU A 58 -11.45 -9.71 3.02
C LEU A 58 -10.32 -10.10 3.95
N LYS A 59 -10.49 -11.17 4.71
CA LYS A 59 -9.46 -11.67 5.62
C LYS A 59 -8.61 -12.71 4.92
N GLU A 60 -7.30 -12.65 5.13
CA GLU A 60 -6.40 -13.67 4.61
C GLU A 60 -6.73 -15.04 5.24
N VAL A 61 -6.76 -16.07 4.40
CA VAL A 61 -7.04 -17.44 4.87
C VAL A 61 -5.85 -18.04 5.61
N ALA A 62 -4.64 -17.89 5.08
CA ALA A 62 -3.43 -18.54 5.61
C ALA A 62 -3.08 -18.11 7.05
N THR A 63 -3.27 -16.83 7.36
CA THR A 63 -2.97 -16.23 8.66
C THR A 63 -4.22 -16.02 9.52
N LYS A 64 -5.37 -16.58 9.10
CA LYS A 64 -6.66 -16.39 9.78
C LYS A 64 -7.05 -14.92 10.00
N GLY A 65 -6.57 -14.03 9.14
CA GLY A 65 -6.97 -12.63 9.08
C GLY A 65 -5.99 -11.62 9.68
N ASP A 66 -4.73 -11.98 9.91
CA ASP A 66 -3.68 -11.01 10.27
C ASP A 66 -3.51 -9.95 9.17
N TYR A 67 -3.74 -10.35 7.92
CA TYR A 67 -3.76 -9.45 6.77
C TYR A 67 -5.18 -9.31 6.23
N ILE A 68 -5.48 -8.09 5.81
CA ILE A 68 -6.72 -7.76 5.11
C ILE A 68 -6.43 -7.40 3.66
N ALA A 69 -7.35 -7.77 2.77
CA ALA A 69 -7.43 -7.22 1.44
C ALA A 69 -8.57 -6.22 1.35
N ALA A 70 -8.39 -5.12 0.61
CA ALA A 70 -9.46 -4.19 0.30
C ALA A 70 -9.94 -4.39 -1.13
N VAL A 71 -11.25 -4.23 -1.37
CA VAL A 71 -11.85 -4.31 -2.71
C VAL A 71 -12.64 -3.04 -3.00
N ILE A 72 -12.38 -2.45 -4.16
CA ILE A 72 -13.09 -1.27 -4.65
C ILE A 72 -13.65 -1.59 -6.03
N PHE A 73 -14.96 -1.41 -6.21
CA PHE A 73 -15.60 -1.59 -7.51
C PHE A 73 -15.69 -0.26 -8.26
N SER A 74 -15.56 -0.31 -9.59
CA SER A 74 -15.99 0.80 -10.44
C SER A 74 -17.51 0.95 -10.35
N LYS A 75 -18.01 2.17 -10.61
CA LYS A 75 -19.46 2.48 -10.55
C LYS A 75 -20.30 1.55 -11.43
N ASP A 76 -19.77 1.13 -12.57
CA ASP A 76 -20.42 0.21 -13.52
C ASP A 76 -20.19 -1.28 -13.21
N MET A 77 -19.49 -1.59 -12.10
CA MET A 77 -19.11 -2.94 -11.69
C MET A 77 -18.27 -3.70 -12.73
N LYS A 78 -17.71 -3.04 -13.75
CA LYS A 78 -16.87 -3.71 -14.76
C LYS A 78 -15.45 -3.96 -14.27
N LYS A 79 -14.99 -3.22 -13.26
CA LYS A 79 -13.67 -3.36 -12.67
C LYS A 79 -13.76 -3.55 -11.17
N ALA A 80 -12.84 -4.34 -10.63
CA ALA A 80 -12.58 -4.44 -9.21
C ALA A 80 -11.09 -4.19 -8.97
N GLU A 81 -10.76 -3.17 -8.20
CA GLU A 81 -9.41 -2.92 -7.72
C GLU A 81 -9.24 -3.67 -6.40
N ILE A 82 -8.22 -4.52 -6.33
CA ILE A 82 -7.87 -5.28 -5.14
C ILE A 82 -6.53 -4.82 -4.58
N PHE A 83 -6.47 -4.67 -3.26
CA PHE A 83 -5.25 -4.37 -2.52
C PHE A 83 -4.95 -5.59 -1.66
N VAL A 84 -3.83 -6.27 -1.90
CA VAL A 84 -3.39 -7.46 -1.17
C VAL A 84 -1.92 -7.29 -0.80
N LYS A 85 -1.44 -8.04 0.20
CA LYS A 85 -0.06 -7.88 0.70
C LYS A 85 1.01 -8.26 -0.34
N ASP A 86 0.69 -9.23 -1.21
CA ASP A 86 1.65 -9.83 -2.14
C ASP A 86 1.76 -9.09 -3.49
N VAL A 87 1.28 -7.84 -3.56
CA VAL A 87 1.30 -7.04 -4.78
C VAL A 87 2.23 -5.84 -4.60
N GLU A 88 3.38 -5.90 -5.27
CA GLU A 88 4.42 -4.86 -5.22
C GLU A 88 3.93 -3.51 -5.74
N GLN A 89 3.00 -3.51 -6.70
CA GLN A 89 2.48 -2.29 -7.35
C GLN A 89 1.30 -1.65 -6.59
N GLY A 90 1.07 -2.06 -5.34
CA GLY A 90 0.01 -1.54 -4.46
C GLY A 90 -1.39 -2.12 -4.73
N SER A 91 -1.81 -2.26 -5.99
CA SER A 91 -3.12 -2.82 -6.33
C SER A 91 -3.18 -3.54 -7.69
N ILE A 92 -4.21 -4.38 -7.88
CA ILE A 92 -4.51 -5.03 -9.16
C ILE A 92 -5.92 -4.65 -9.62
N ILE A 93 -6.05 -4.28 -10.89
CA ILE A 93 -7.36 -4.09 -11.54
C ILE A 93 -7.82 -5.37 -12.20
N LEU A 94 -8.84 -6.00 -11.64
CA LEU A 94 -9.54 -7.14 -12.20
C LEU A 94 -10.68 -6.67 -13.11
N ASN A 95 -10.89 -7.35 -14.23
CA ASN A 95 -11.98 -7.04 -15.16
C ASN A 95 -13.11 -8.06 -15.03
N ARG A 96 -14.36 -7.60 -15.09
CA ARG A 96 -15.53 -8.47 -15.04
C ARG A 96 -15.57 -9.37 -16.27
N THR A 97 -15.81 -10.66 -16.08
CA THR A 97 -15.87 -11.64 -17.15
C THR A 97 -17.29 -12.19 -17.34
N GLY A 98 -17.84 -12.01 -18.54
CA GLY A 98 -19.15 -12.55 -18.94
C GLY A 98 -20.32 -11.98 -18.11
N LYS A 99 -21.43 -12.73 -18.09
CA LYS A 99 -22.63 -12.37 -17.30
C LYS A 99 -22.48 -12.67 -15.81
N ALA A 100 -21.53 -13.54 -15.44
CA ALA A 100 -21.26 -13.91 -14.07
C ALA A 100 -20.74 -12.71 -13.24
N LYS A 101 -20.99 -12.75 -11.93
CA LYS A 101 -20.38 -11.82 -10.96
C LYS A 101 -18.96 -12.29 -10.66
N ALA A 102 -18.06 -12.23 -11.64
CA ALA A 102 -16.66 -12.64 -11.45
C ALA A 102 -15.72 -11.64 -12.11
N TRP A 103 -14.63 -11.28 -11.43
CA TRP A 103 -13.58 -10.38 -11.93
C TRP A 103 -12.25 -11.10 -11.96
N LYS A 104 -11.50 -10.97 -13.06
CA LYS A 104 -10.28 -11.74 -13.30
C LYS A 104 -9.15 -10.89 -13.88
N LYS A 105 -7.92 -11.24 -13.52
CA LYS A 105 -6.67 -10.82 -14.18
C LYS A 105 -5.52 -11.67 -13.60
N ASP A 106 -4.58 -12.12 -14.43
CA ASP A 106 -3.31 -12.76 -14.01
C ASP A 106 -3.47 -13.86 -12.95
N GLY A 107 -4.44 -14.76 -13.13
CA GLY A 107 -4.73 -15.85 -12.20
C GLY A 107 -5.50 -15.45 -10.94
N TYR A 108 -5.67 -14.14 -10.68
CA TYR A 108 -6.57 -13.65 -9.65
C TYR A 108 -8.02 -13.73 -10.10
N VAL A 109 -8.88 -14.21 -9.21
CA VAL A 109 -10.32 -14.35 -9.44
C VAL A 109 -11.09 -13.92 -8.20
N LEU A 110 -11.82 -12.81 -8.31
CA LEU A 110 -12.74 -12.31 -7.28
C LEU A 110 -14.17 -12.76 -7.62
N THR A 111 -14.85 -13.40 -6.67
CA THR A 111 -16.23 -13.86 -6.81
C THR A 111 -17.04 -13.61 -5.54
N PRO A 112 -18.37 -13.41 -5.62
CA PRO A 112 -19.24 -13.43 -4.46
C PRO A 112 -19.04 -14.69 -3.63
N TYR A 113 -19.14 -14.53 -2.31
CA TYR A 113 -18.96 -15.59 -1.34
C TYR A 113 -19.93 -15.38 -0.17
N LYS A 114 -20.67 -16.43 0.19
CA LYS A 114 -21.77 -16.38 1.18
C LYS A 114 -22.80 -15.28 0.85
N LYS A 115 -23.63 -14.88 1.81
CA LYS A 115 -24.77 -13.96 1.57
C LYS A 115 -24.37 -12.55 1.10
N SER A 116 -23.19 -12.05 1.46
CA SER A 116 -22.80 -10.66 1.17
C SER A 116 -21.30 -10.41 1.02
N GLY A 117 -20.47 -11.46 1.05
CA GLY A 117 -19.02 -11.35 0.98
C GLY A 117 -18.48 -11.57 -0.43
N TYR A 118 -17.15 -11.53 -0.51
CA TYR A 118 -16.40 -11.95 -1.69
C TYR A 118 -15.27 -12.87 -1.23
N GLN A 119 -14.80 -13.71 -2.15
CA GLN A 119 -13.55 -14.45 -1.99
C GLN A 119 -12.63 -14.06 -3.14
N LEU A 120 -11.34 -13.95 -2.83
CA LEU A 120 -10.29 -13.79 -3.81
C LEU A 120 -9.51 -15.10 -3.90
N LYS A 121 -9.37 -15.61 -5.11
CA LYS A 121 -8.50 -16.73 -5.43
C LYS A 121 -7.28 -16.26 -6.21
N LYS A 122 -6.17 -16.96 -6.04
CA LYS A 122 -4.99 -16.90 -6.91
C LYS A 122 -4.67 -18.31 -7.36
N ASP A 123 -4.67 -18.54 -8.67
CA ASP A 123 -4.36 -19.84 -9.28
C ASP A 123 -5.20 -20.99 -8.67
N ASN A 124 -6.51 -20.75 -8.56
CA ASN A 124 -7.53 -21.61 -7.95
C ASN A 124 -7.49 -21.80 -6.42
N VAL A 125 -6.47 -21.29 -5.73
CA VAL A 125 -6.39 -21.32 -4.26
C VAL A 125 -7.09 -20.11 -3.66
N VAL A 126 -7.96 -20.30 -2.67
CA VAL A 126 -8.59 -19.17 -1.92
C VAL A 126 -7.54 -18.55 -1.01
N ILE A 127 -7.25 -17.28 -1.24
CA ILE A 127 -6.24 -16.52 -0.47
C ILE A 127 -6.88 -15.52 0.49
N TYR A 128 -8.06 -14.97 0.15
CA TYR A 128 -8.82 -14.08 1.03
C TYR A 128 -10.34 -14.34 0.94
N GLN A 129 -11.10 -14.17 2.04
CA GLN A 129 -12.56 -14.28 2.07
C GLN A 129 -13.23 -13.57 3.27
#